data_AF-A0AAJ2WEW3-F1
#
_entry.id   AF-A0AAJ2WEW3-F1
#
_cell.length_a   1.000
_cell.length_b   1.000
_cell.length_c   1.000
_cell.angle_alpha   90.00
_cell.angle_beta   90.00
_cell.angle_gamma   90.00
#
_symmetry.space_group_name_H-M   'P 1'
#
loop_
_entity.id
_entity.type
_entity.pdbx_description
1 polymer ?
#
loop_
_entity_poly.entity_id
_entity_poly.type
_entity_poly.pdbx_seq_one_letter_code
_entity_poly.pdbx_strand_id
1 'polypeptide(L)'
;MKRGICLILAAQLMLLAACGSDAGTGNETTSGSVNSGDTTVTDDGGEKTRLDELGARDLGGRDFVIMDANDYPSRSMNIYDAEVTGDTVNDAIHNRDNKISELYNVRIKYERPENAAEG
;
A
#
# COMPACT_ATOMS: atom_id res chain seq x y z
N MET A 1 -41.81 19.34 -13.33
CA MET A 1 -40.48 18.70 -13.24
C MET A 1 -39.47 19.42 -12.34
N LYS A 2 -39.80 20.54 -11.67
CA LYS A 2 -38.86 21.25 -10.75
C LYS A 2 -39.06 20.94 -9.26
N ARG A 3 -40.17 20.26 -8.90
CA ARG A 3 -40.54 19.94 -7.51
C ARG A 3 -40.00 18.58 -7.03
N GLY A 4 -39.49 17.74 -7.94
CA GLY A 4 -38.94 16.42 -7.62
C GLY A 4 -37.45 16.43 -7.27
N ILE A 5 -36.70 17.41 -7.79
CA ILE A 5 -35.25 17.54 -7.58
C ILE A 5 -34.93 17.89 -6.11
N CYS A 6 -35.75 18.72 -5.47
CA CYS A 6 -35.54 19.11 -4.07
C CYS A 6 -35.75 17.96 -3.08
N LEU A 7 -36.59 16.97 -3.41
CA LEU A 7 -36.87 15.82 -2.54
C LEU A 7 -35.72 14.79 -2.56
N ILE A 8 -35.02 14.65 -3.69
CA ILE A 8 -33.88 13.74 -3.82
C ILE A 8 -32.67 14.29 -3.06
N LEU A 9 -32.45 15.61 -3.09
CA LEU A 9 -31.33 16.25 -2.40
C LEU A 9 -31.46 16.17 -0.86
N ALA A 10 -32.69 16.21 -0.32
CA ALA A 10 -32.93 16.05 1.11
C ALA A 10 -32.65 14.62 1.62
N ALA A 11 -32.80 13.61 0.76
CA ALA A 11 -32.54 12.21 1.13
C ALA A 11 -31.04 11.88 1.20
N GLN A 12 -30.18 12.59 0.47
CA GLN A 12 -28.73 12.34 0.46
C GLN A 12 -28.00 12.89 1.70
N LEU A 13 -28.57 13.90 2.37
CA LEU A 13 -27.98 14.51 3.57
C LEU A 13 -28.08 13.62 4.83
N MET A 14 -28.99 12.64 4.85
CA MET A 14 -29.17 11.75 6.01
C MET A 14 -28.19 10.57 6.05
N LEU A 15 -27.40 10.35 4.99
CA LEU A 15 -26.39 9.28 4.91
C LEU A 15 -25.04 9.65 5.56
N LEU A 16 -24.82 10.93 5.90
CA LEU A 16 -23.55 11.39 6.49
C LEU A 16 -23.50 11.28 8.03
N ALA A 17 -24.63 10.98 8.70
CA ALA A 17 -24.69 10.93 10.17
C ALA A 17 -24.32 9.55 10.76
N ALA A 18 -23.94 8.56 9.94
CA ALA A 18 -23.68 7.19 10.40
C ALA A 18 -22.20 6.84 10.60
N CYS A 19 -21.27 7.78 10.43
CA CYS A 19 -19.83 7.57 10.69
C CYS A 19 -19.30 8.43 11.85
N GLY A 20 -20.12 8.62 12.89
CA GLY A 20 -19.78 9.44 14.05
C GLY A 20 -19.99 8.69 15.36
N SER A 21 -19.24 7.61 15.57
CA SER A 21 -19.06 7.03 16.90
C SER A 21 -17.57 6.85 17.16
N ASP A 22 -16.95 7.89 17.70
CA ASP A 22 -16.15 7.71 18.91
C ASP A 22 -16.17 9.02 19.71
N ALA A 23 -16.77 8.95 20.90
CA ALA A 23 -16.76 10.01 21.89
C ALA A 23 -15.62 9.69 22.86
N GLY A 24 -14.46 10.27 22.62
CA GLY A 24 -13.29 10.17 23.48
C GLY A 24 -12.72 11.56 23.80
N THR A 25 -13.18 12.11 24.92
CA THR A 25 -12.75 13.34 25.58
C THR A 25 -11.23 13.46 25.74
N GLY A 26 -10.65 14.64 25.50
CA GLY A 26 -9.43 15.05 26.24
C GLY A 26 -8.40 15.93 25.53
N ASN A 27 -8.56 17.24 25.74
CA ASN A 27 -7.49 18.18 26.09
C ASN A 27 -6.29 18.40 25.15
N GLU A 28 -6.28 19.58 24.54
CA GLU A 28 -5.10 20.33 24.07
C GLU A 28 -3.88 20.12 24.99
N THR A 29 -2.76 19.66 24.43
CA THR A 29 -1.47 19.68 25.12
C THR A 29 -0.40 20.31 24.24
N THR A 30 0.01 21.49 24.70
CA THR A 30 1.27 22.20 24.46
C THR A 30 2.46 21.32 24.05
N SER A 31 3.17 21.83 23.04
CA SER A 31 4.53 21.46 22.65
C SER A 31 5.50 21.42 23.84
N GLY A 32 6.28 20.33 23.95
CA GLY A 32 7.46 20.33 24.80
C GLY A 32 8.07 18.96 25.10
N SER A 33 9.26 18.77 24.53
CA SER A 33 10.37 17.96 25.03
C SER A 33 10.68 16.64 24.29
N VAL A 34 11.82 16.68 23.60
CA VAL A 34 12.59 15.53 23.14
C VAL A 34 12.86 14.63 24.34
N ASN A 35 12.42 13.38 24.28
CA ASN A 35 13.03 12.28 25.02
C ASN A 35 13.39 11.19 24.02
N SER A 36 14.69 11.07 23.77
CA SER A 36 15.30 9.96 23.04
C SER A 36 15.19 8.72 23.93
N GLY A 37 14.03 8.08 23.91
CA GLY A 37 13.78 6.78 24.52
C GLY A 37 13.81 5.72 23.44
N ASP A 38 14.90 4.95 23.41
CA ASP A 38 14.99 3.67 22.71
C ASP A 38 13.75 2.85 23.05
N THR A 39 12.82 2.77 22.10
CA THR A 39 11.67 1.88 22.22
C THR A 39 12.17 0.54 21.72
N THR A 40 12.71 -0.28 22.62
CA THR A 40 12.80 -1.71 22.37
C THR A 40 11.38 -2.22 22.22
N VAL A 41 10.94 -2.36 20.97
CA VAL A 41 9.74 -3.12 20.62
C VAL A 41 10.03 -4.55 21.04
N THR A 42 9.49 -4.96 22.17
CA THR A 42 9.40 -6.38 22.51
C THR A 42 8.48 -7.01 21.47
N ASP A 43 9.09 -7.77 20.56
CA ASP A 43 8.39 -8.62 19.60
C ASP A 43 7.64 -9.70 20.38
N ASP A 44 6.35 -9.46 20.62
CA ASP A 44 5.44 -10.41 21.25
C ASP A 44 5.07 -11.49 20.22
N GLY A 45 6.00 -12.43 20.01
CA GLY A 45 5.77 -13.75 19.45
C GLY A 45 4.75 -13.84 18.31
N GLY A 46 4.76 -12.91 17.37
CA GLY A 46 3.86 -12.90 16.22
C GLY A 46 4.07 -14.15 15.36
N GLU A 47 3.04 -14.56 14.61
CA GLU A 47 3.19 -15.62 13.62
C GLU A 47 4.31 -15.26 12.65
N LYS A 48 5.36 -16.09 12.59
CA LYS A 48 6.46 -15.91 11.65
C LYS A 48 5.92 -15.95 10.24
N THR A 49 6.16 -14.88 9.51
CA THR A 49 5.88 -14.77 8.09
C THR A 49 6.97 -15.49 7.28
N ARG A 50 6.68 -15.75 6.00
CA ARG A 50 7.69 -16.29 5.08
C ARG A 50 8.88 -15.35 4.86
N LEU A 51 8.73 -14.05 5.13
CA LEU A 51 9.84 -13.09 5.07
C LEU A 51 10.80 -13.27 6.24
N ASP A 52 10.30 -13.65 7.43
CA ASP A 52 11.13 -13.88 8.62
C ASP A 52 12.07 -15.09 8.43
N GLU A 53 11.67 -16.08 7.63
CA GLU A 53 12.49 -17.24 7.27
C GLU A 53 13.72 -16.87 6.40
N LEU A 54 13.65 -15.77 5.64
CA LEU A 54 14.74 -15.36 4.74
C LEU A 54 15.93 -14.73 5.50
N GLY A 55 15.67 -14.27 6.74
CA GLY A 55 16.61 -13.60 7.61
C GLY A 55 17.03 -12.21 7.12
N ALA A 56 17.78 -11.49 7.95
CA ALA A 56 18.35 -10.20 7.58
C ALA A 56 19.45 -10.37 6.52
N ARG A 57 19.33 -9.65 5.40
CA ARG A 57 20.35 -9.63 4.33
C ARG A 57 20.41 -8.26 3.69
N ASP A 58 21.61 -7.85 3.31
CA ASP A 58 21.84 -6.68 2.46
C ASP A 58 22.25 -7.16 1.07
N LEU A 59 21.46 -6.81 0.06
CA LEU A 59 21.69 -7.17 -1.34
C LEU A 59 22.35 -6.04 -2.13
N GLY A 60 22.85 -5.00 -1.46
CA GLY A 60 23.82 -4.04 -2.00
C GLY A 60 23.24 -3.06 -3.01
N GLY A 61 21.95 -2.73 -2.90
CA GLY A 61 21.25 -1.81 -3.79
C GLY A 61 21.18 -2.33 -5.23
N ARG A 62 21.18 -3.65 -5.44
CA ARG A 62 21.08 -4.26 -6.77
C ARG A 62 19.66 -4.20 -7.32
N ASP A 63 19.55 -4.22 -8.64
CA ASP A 63 18.26 -4.34 -9.32
C ASP A 63 17.79 -5.79 -9.25
N PHE A 64 16.56 -5.99 -8.79
CA PHE A 64 15.84 -7.25 -8.87
C PHE A 64 14.79 -7.12 -9.96
N VAL A 65 15.09 -7.66 -11.14
CA VAL A 65 14.26 -7.51 -12.34
C VAL A 65 13.23 -8.64 -12.41
N ILE A 66 11.95 -8.27 -12.34
CA ILE A 66 10.81 -9.14 -12.60
C ILE A 66 10.48 -9.02 -14.09
N MET A 67 10.80 -10.08 -14.83
CA MET A 67 10.54 -10.14 -16.27
C MET A 67 9.09 -10.56 -16.52
N ASP A 68 8.31 -9.70 -17.16
CA ASP A 68 6.99 -10.00 -17.70
C ASP A 68 7.15 -10.73 -19.04
N ALA A 69 7.66 -11.97 -18.97
CA ALA A 69 7.85 -12.85 -20.12
C ALA A 69 6.54 -13.57 -20.49
N ASN A 70 5.50 -12.79 -20.76
CA ASN A 70 4.23 -13.34 -21.20
C ASN A 70 4.12 -13.32 -22.73
N ASP A 71 4.14 -14.50 -23.33
CA ASP A 71 3.95 -14.70 -24.78
C ASP A 71 2.54 -14.32 -25.26
N TYR A 72 1.58 -14.12 -24.35
CA TYR A 72 0.19 -13.78 -24.66
C TYR A 72 -0.29 -12.59 -23.81
N PRO A 73 0.14 -11.35 -24.09
CA PRO A 73 -0.14 -10.16 -23.27
C PRO A 73 -1.65 -9.87 -23.09
N SER A 74 -2.51 -10.45 -23.94
CA SER A 74 -3.97 -10.37 -23.81
C SER A 74 -4.57 -11.30 -22.75
N ARG A 75 -3.82 -12.29 -22.25
CA ARG A 75 -4.28 -13.33 -21.31
C ARG A 75 -3.71 -13.18 -19.90
N SER A 76 -2.66 -12.39 -19.76
CA SER A 76 -1.93 -12.15 -18.53
C SER A 76 -1.48 -10.69 -18.55
N MET A 77 -1.88 -9.93 -17.55
CA MET A 77 -1.38 -8.57 -17.34
C MET A 77 -0.63 -8.52 -16.02
N ASN A 78 0.58 -7.98 -16.04
CA ASN A 78 1.25 -7.61 -14.81
C ASN A 78 0.57 -6.34 -14.29
N ILE A 79 -0.02 -6.41 -13.11
CA ILE A 79 -0.71 -5.29 -12.47
C ILE A 79 0.34 -4.58 -11.63
N TYR A 80 1.08 -3.66 -12.24
CA TYR A 80 2.03 -2.81 -11.54
C TYR A 80 2.00 -1.42 -12.16
N ASP A 81 1.89 -0.42 -11.31
CA ASP A 81 2.10 0.98 -11.60
C ASP A 81 3.20 1.52 -10.66
N ALA A 82 3.97 2.49 -11.14
CA ALA A 82 5.03 3.10 -10.36
C ALA A 82 4.47 3.95 -9.20
N GLU A 83 3.20 4.35 -9.28
CA GLU A 83 2.54 5.20 -8.30
C GLU A 83 1.37 4.50 -7.61
N VAL A 84 1.02 4.97 -6.41
CA VAL A 84 -0.20 4.58 -5.69
C VAL A 84 -1.38 5.26 -6.37
N THR A 85 -2.32 4.48 -6.87
CA THR A 85 -3.43 4.97 -7.72
C THR A 85 -4.79 4.81 -7.05
N GLY A 86 -4.85 4.17 -5.88
CA GLY A 86 -6.09 3.82 -5.19
C GLY A 86 -6.69 2.48 -5.65
N ASP A 87 -6.06 1.81 -6.61
CA ASP A 87 -6.37 0.41 -6.93
C ASP A 87 -5.76 -0.50 -5.86
N THR A 88 -6.61 -1.35 -5.25
CA THR A 88 -6.20 -2.18 -4.11
C THR A 88 -5.06 -3.14 -4.44
N VAL A 89 -5.01 -3.68 -5.67
CA VAL A 89 -3.99 -4.64 -6.07
C VAL A 89 -2.68 -3.92 -6.32
N ASN A 90 -2.72 -2.83 -7.08
CA ASN A 90 -1.55 -2.01 -7.36
C ASN A 90 -0.93 -1.43 -6.07
N ASP A 91 -1.75 -0.87 -5.20
CA ASP A 91 -1.28 -0.27 -3.95
C ASP A 91 -0.65 -1.31 -3.02
N ALA A 92 -1.20 -2.53 -2.98
CA ALA A 92 -0.61 -3.65 -2.24
C ALA A 92 0.75 -4.07 -2.81
N ILE A 93 0.92 -4.04 -4.14
CA ILE A 93 2.19 -4.33 -4.81
C ILE A 93 3.22 -3.24 -4.53
N HIS A 94 2.83 -1.97 -4.62
CA HIS A 94 3.71 -0.84 -4.30
C HIS A 94 4.20 -0.92 -2.84
N ASN A 95 3.30 -1.19 -1.89
CA ASN A 95 3.65 -1.34 -0.48
C ASN A 95 4.59 -2.54 -0.23
N ARG A 96 4.32 -3.67 -0.90
CA ARG A 96 5.19 -4.85 -0.84
C ARG A 96 6.59 -4.49 -1.36
N ASP A 97 6.68 -3.83 -2.49
CA ASP A 97 7.96 -3.57 -3.15
C ASP A 97 8.82 -2.60 -2.34
N ASN A 98 8.21 -1.58 -1.72
CA ASN A 98 8.91 -0.69 -0.79
C ASN A 98 9.42 -1.46 0.44
N LYS A 99 8.57 -2.29 1.06
CA LYS A 99 8.98 -3.09 2.22
C LYS A 99 10.15 -4.01 1.90
N ILE A 100 10.14 -4.68 0.75
CA ILE A 100 11.25 -5.56 0.32
C ILE A 100 12.50 -4.74 -0.01
N SER A 101 12.35 -3.60 -0.68
CA SER A 101 13.46 -2.70 -1.02
C SER A 101 14.17 -2.17 0.22
N GLU A 102 13.41 -1.81 1.26
CA GLU A 102 13.93 -1.38 2.56
C GLU A 102 14.60 -2.53 3.33
N LEU A 103 13.96 -3.69 3.41
CA LEU A 103 14.47 -4.84 4.17
C LEU A 103 15.78 -5.39 3.61
N TYR A 104 15.90 -5.42 2.28
CA TYR A 104 17.00 -6.12 1.61
C TYR A 104 17.95 -5.21 0.84
N ASN A 105 17.74 -3.88 0.86
CA ASN A 105 18.51 -2.94 0.07
C ASN A 105 18.57 -3.37 -1.41
N VAL A 106 17.41 -3.39 -2.06
CA VAL A 106 17.26 -3.71 -3.50
C VAL A 106 16.39 -2.67 -4.19
N ARG A 107 16.44 -2.65 -5.53
CA ARG A 107 15.47 -1.93 -6.37
C ARG A 107 14.69 -2.95 -7.19
N ILE A 108 13.39 -3.07 -6.95
CA ILE A 108 12.54 -3.94 -7.76
C ILE A 108 12.22 -3.22 -9.07
N LYS A 109 12.36 -3.92 -10.19
CA LYS A 109 12.03 -3.42 -11.53
C LYS A 109 11.14 -4.40 -12.24
N TYR A 110 10.20 -3.89 -13.03
CA TYR A 110 9.37 -4.70 -13.92
C TYR A 110 9.79 -4.39 -15.35
N GLU A 111 10.24 -5.41 -16.06
CA GLU A 111 10.65 -5.27 -17.45
C GLU A 111 9.77 -6.16 -18.32
N ARG A 112 9.26 -5.60 -19.41
CA ARG A 112 8.60 -6.35 -20.47
C ARG A 112 9.52 -6.31 -21.69
N PRO A 113 9.98 -7.47 -22.22
CA PRO A 113 10.78 -7.48 -23.42
C PRO A 113 9.95 -6.98 -24.61
N GLU A 114 10.55 -6.16 -25.47
CA GLU A 114 9.87 -5.55 -26.63
C GLU A 114 9.22 -6.59 -27.56
N ASN A 115 9.81 -7.79 -27.65
CA ASN A 115 9.32 -8.88 -28.50
C ASN A 115 8.12 -9.66 -27.93
N ALA A 116 7.68 -9.39 -26.70
CA ALA A 116 6.53 -10.09 -26.09
C ALA A 116 5.17 -9.65 -26.67
N ALA A 117 5.13 -8.58 -27.46
CA ALA A 117 3.91 -8.08 -28.08
C ALA A 117 3.50 -8.82 -29.37
N GLU A 118 4.33 -9.74 -29.88
CA GLU A 118 4.12 -10.39 -31.19
C GLU A 118 3.41 -11.76 -31.14
N GLY A 119 2.92 -12.20 -29.97
CA GLY A 119 2.26 -13.51 -29.78
C GLY A 119 0.73 -13.50 -29.71
#